data_AF-A0A0K0FJB3-F1
#
_entry.id   AF-A0A0K0FJB3-F1
#
_cell.length_a   1.000
_cell.length_b   1.000
_cell.length_c   1.000
_cell.angle_alpha   90.00
_cell.angle_beta   90.00
_cell.angle_gamma   90.00
#
_symmetry.space_group_name_H-M   'P 1'
#
loop_
_entity.id
_entity.type
_entity.pdbx_description
1 polymer ?
#
loop_
_entity_poly.entity_id
_entity_poly.type
_entity_poly.pdbx_seq_one_letter_code
_entity_poly.pdbx_strand_id
1 'polypeptide(L)'
;MERLYDGPQLKVDNDLNRIAKNYVWGSCLNDSSLFKEGHNVEYHGARYHLVYGYIIVRKMYDKFMLFYNWNAKGYKGKYDEYAQIVWKSTRKVGVGVCVRYTNIYVVITFLPKGCTKKSSKNVRPINPSHIHMFGFLEEMSKEILKSKIQNFIKFLNFF
;
A
#
# COMPACT_ATOMS: atom_id res chain seq x y z
N MET A 1 -3.82 -2.54 12.31
CA MET A 1 -4.58 -3.15 11.20
C MET A 1 -4.44 -4.65 11.38
N GLU A 2 -5.41 -5.28 12.04
CA GLU A 2 -5.47 -6.75 12.07
C GLU A 2 -5.67 -7.23 10.64
N ARG A 3 -4.96 -8.29 10.24
CA ARG A 3 -5.20 -8.92 8.95
C ARG A 3 -6.65 -9.41 8.98
N LEU A 4 -7.44 -9.10 7.96
CA LEU A 4 -8.84 -9.54 7.79
C LEU A 4 -9.02 -11.09 7.77
N TYR A 5 -7.98 -11.86 8.07
CA TYR A 5 -7.91 -13.32 7.99
C TYR A 5 -6.97 -13.89 9.06
N ASP A 6 -7.19 -15.16 9.47
CA ASP A 6 -6.38 -16.03 10.37
C ASP A 6 -4.93 -16.30 9.91
N GLY A 7 -4.27 -15.31 9.30
CA GLY A 7 -2.85 -15.34 9.02
C GLY A 7 -2.05 -14.95 10.27
N PRO A 8 -0.84 -15.49 10.47
CA PRO A 8 0.00 -15.06 11.57
C PRO A 8 0.23 -13.55 11.50
N GLN A 9 0.12 -12.89 12.67
CA GLN A 9 0.37 -11.46 12.80
C GLN A 9 1.79 -11.14 12.33
N LEU A 10 1.93 -10.03 11.59
CA LEU A 10 3.24 -9.51 11.21
C LEU A 10 3.96 -8.99 12.43
N LYS A 11 5.18 -9.48 12.67
CA LYS A 11 6.05 -8.97 13.73
C LYS A 11 6.92 -7.85 13.17
N VAL A 12 6.98 -6.74 13.89
CA VAL A 12 7.91 -5.65 13.56
C VAL A 12 9.33 -6.16 13.75
N ASP A 13 10.21 -5.88 12.78
CA ASP A 13 11.62 -6.29 12.82
C ASP A 13 12.53 -5.07 12.66
N ASN A 14 13.49 -4.93 13.59
CA ASN A 14 14.35 -3.75 13.66
C ASN A 14 15.36 -3.65 12.51
N ASP A 15 15.82 -4.78 11.99
CA ASP A 15 16.71 -4.78 10.83
C ASP A 15 15.94 -4.39 9.57
N LEU A 16 14.72 -4.89 9.42
CA LEU A 16 13.81 -4.46 8.35
C LEU A 16 13.45 -2.97 8.44
N ASN A 17 13.27 -2.42 9.64
CA ASN A 17 13.09 -0.98 9.86
C ASN A 17 14.33 -0.18 9.42
N ARG A 18 15.53 -0.65 9.76
CA ARG A 18 16.79 0.00 9.35
C ARG A 18 16.92 0.02 7.83
N ILE A 19 16.62 -1.11 7.17
CA ILE A 19 16.61 -1.20 5.71
C ILE A 19 15.58 -0.23 5.13
N ALA A 20 14.34 -0.28 5.60
CA ALA A 20 13.26 0.59 5.10
C ALA A 20 13.59 2.07 5.27
N LYS A 21 14.25 2.46 6.38
CA LYS A 21 14.78 3.80 6.59
C LYS A 21 15.78 4.17 5.50
N ASN A 22 16.83 3.38 5.27
CA ASN A 22 17.83 3.73 4.25
C ASN A 22 17.20 3.95 2.86
N TYR A 23 16.29 3.06 2.46
CA TYR A 23 15.56 3.19 1.18
C TYR A 23 14.71 4.46 1.09
N VAL A 24 13.95 4.78 2.15
CA VAL A 24 13.11 5.98 2.15
C VAL A 24 13.94 7.25 2.18
N TRP A 25 15.06 7.26 2.89
CA TRP A 25 16.00 8.39 2.92
C TRP A 25 16.64 8.63 1.55
N GLY A 26 17.04 7.57 0.84
CA GLY A 26 17.53 7.69 -0.54
C GLY A 26 16.49 8.30 -1.49
N SER A 27 15.24 7.83 -1.40
CA SER A 27 14.13 8.37 -2.21
C SER A 27 13.74 9.80 -1.82
N CYS A 28 13.84 10.14 -0.53
CA CYS A 28 13.49 11.45 0.00
C CYS A 28 14.54 12.51 -0.33
N LEU A 29 15.83 12.14 -0.26
CA LEU A 29 16.96 13.02 -0.52
C LEU A 29 17.38 13.04 -2.01
N ASN A 30 16.86 12.14 -2.84
CA ASN A 30 17.37 11.83 -4.18
C ASN A 30 18.83 11.33 -4.15
N ASP A 31 19.18 10.55 -3.13
CA ASP A 31 20.50 9.95 -2.95
C ASP A 31 20.44 8.45 -3.22
N SER A 32 20.92 8.04 -4.40
CA SER A 32 20.92 6.63 -4.81
C SER A 32 21.96 5.78 -4.08
N SER A 33 22.95 6.38 -3.40
CA SER A 33 23.99 5.66 -2.67
C SER A 33 23.46 4.94 -1.42
N LEU A 34 22.26 5.32 -0.96
CA LEU A 34 21.60 4.74 0.20
C LEU A 34 20.82 3.45 -0.11
N PHE A 35 20.70 3.07 -1.39
CA PHE A 35 20.09 1.81 -1.80
C PHE A 35 21.09 0.65 -1.63
N LYS A 36 21.12 0.05 -0.43
CA LYS A 36 21.85 -1.21 -0.21
C LYS A 36 20.95 -2.40 -0.54
N GLU A 37 21.25 -3.12 -1.62
CA GLU A 37 20.50 -4.33 -1.99
C GLU A 37 20.72 -5.43 -0.95
N GLY A 38 19.62 -5.82 -0.27
CA GLY A 38 19.57 -7.04 0.53
C GLY A 38 18.90 -8.14 -0.27
N HIS A 39 19.62 -9.21 -0.62
CA HIS A 39 19.20 -10.26 -1.56
C HIS A 39 17.91 -11.05 -1.21
N ASN A 40 17.21 -10.74 -0.12
CA ASN A 40 16.00 -11.46 0.32
C ASN A 40 14.88 -10.59 0.91
N VAL A 41 14.96 -9.26 0.79
CA VAL A 41 13.95 -8.34 1.35
C VAL A 41 13.16 -7.71 0.22
N GLU A 42 11.83 -7.80 0.29
CA GLU A 42 10.94 -7.05 -0.61
C GLU A 42 10.67 -5.67 -0.04
N TYR A 43 10.68 -4.62 -0.88
CA TYR A 43 10.34 -3.26 -0.50
C TYR A 43 9.23 -2.69 -1.40
N HIS A 44 8.27 -1.98 -0.80
CA HIS A 44 7.28 -1.21 -1.54
C HIS A 44 7.31 0.24 -1.05
N GLY A 45 7.62 1.15 -1.97
CA GLY A 45 7.70 2.59 -1.72
C GLY A 45 6.47 3.32 -2.22
N ALA A 46 6.05 4.36 -1.51
CA ALA A 46 5.03 5.28 -1.98
C ALA A 46 5.33 6.72 -1.55
N ARG A 47 4.91 7.67 -2.40
CA ARG A 47 4.96 9.10 -2.15
C ARG A 47 3.54 9.65 -2.12
N TYR A 48 3.21 10.36 -1.05
CA TYR A 48 1.92 11.04 -0.89
C TYR A 48 2.11 12.46 -0.37
N HIS A 49 1.09 13.29 -0.51
CA HIS A 49 1.03 14.56 0.21
C HIS A 49 0.91 14.29 1.72
N LEU A 50 1.60 15.07 2.55
CA LEU A 50 1.70 14.86 4.00
C LEU A 50 0.34 14.78 4.70
N VAL A 51 -0.64 15.54 4.21
CA VAL A 51 -2.04 15.54 4.68
C VAL A 51 -2.68 14.15 4.61
N TYR A 52 -2.19 13.26 3.73
CA TYR A 52 -2.67 11.88 3.60
C TYR A 52 -1.79 10.85 4.33
N GLY A 53 -0.81 11.28 5.14
CA GLY A 53 0.14 10.41 5.83
C GLY A 53 -0.53 9.28 6.63
N TYR A 54 -1.59 9.63 7.37
CA TYR A 54 -2.32 8.69 8.23
C TYR A 54 -3.08 7.58 7.48
N ILE A 55 -3.28 7.71 6.15
CA ILE A 55 -4.02 6.74 5.33
C ILE A 55 -3.16 6.03 4.29
N ILE A 56 -1.83 6.22 4.27
CA ILE A 56 -0.96 5.69 3.21
C ILE A 56 -1.05 4.16 3.09
N VAL A 57 -0.86 3.45 4.21
CA VAL A 57 -0.91 1.98 4.23
C VAL A 57 -2.30 1.48 3.81
N ARG A 58 -3.36 2.20 4.23
CA ARG A 58 -4.73 1.92 3.81
C ARG A 58 -4.91 2.10 2.31
N LYS A 59 -4.44 3.21 1.73
CA LYS A 59 -4.50 3.45 0.28
C LYS A 59 -3.72 2.41 -0.54
N MET A 60 -2.60 1.90 -0.03
CA MET A 60 -1.87 0.81 -0.68
C MET A 60 -2.69 -0.48 -0.67
N TYR A 61 -3.31 -0.80 0.48
CA TYR A 61 -4.23 -1.93 0.61
C TYR A 61 -5.48 -1.79 -0.29
N ASP A 62 -6.12 -0.62 -0.31
CA ASP A 62 -7.32 -0.38 -1.12
C ASP A 62 -7.01 -0.54 -2.61
N LYS A 63 -5.88 0.04 -3.08
CA LYS A 63 -5.42 -0.14 -4.47
C LYS A 63 -5.17 -1.60 -4.80
N PHE A 64 -4.54 -2.35 -3.90
CA PHE A 64 -4.39 -3.79 -4.09
C PHE A 64 -5.76 -4.47 -4.26
N MET A 65 -6.68 -4.23 -3.33
CA MET A 65 -7.99 -4.86 -3.29
C MET A 65 -8.82 -4.62 -4.55
N LEU A 66 -8.80 -3.39 -5.05
CA LEU A 66 -9.62 -2.96 -6.19
C LEU A 66 -9.08 -3.43 -7.54
N PHE A 67 -7.75 -3.51 -7.68
CA PHE A 67 -7.12 -3.75 -8.97
C PHE A 67 -6.48 -5.14 -9.12
N TYR A 68 -6.39 -5.92 -8.03
CA TYR A 68 -5.88 -7.27 -8.11
C TYR A 68 -6.84 -8.16 -8.88
N ASN A 69 -6.36 -8.78 -9.97
CA ASN A 69 -7.17 -9.69 -10.76
C ASN A 69 -7.19 -11.07 -10.11
N TRP A 70 -8.21 -11.33 -9.29
CA TRP A 70 -8.45 -12.59 -8.58
C TRP A 70 -8.57 -13.82 -9.49
N ASN A 71 -8.87 -13.61 -10.77
CA ASN A 71 -9.08 -14.68 -11.76
C ASN A 71 -7.89 -14.86 -12.71
N ALA A 72 -6.86 -14.00 -12.64
CA ALA A 72 -5.72 -14.05 -13.56
C ALA A 72 -4.75 -15.17 -13.19
N LYS A 73 -4.56 -16.13 -14.11
CA LYS A 73 -3.47 -17.10 -14.07
C LYS A 73 -2.19 -16.50 -14.68
N GLY A 74 -1.60 -15.50 -14.01
CA GLY A 74 -0.24 -15.03 -14.33
C GLY A 74 -0.10 -13.62 -14.95
N TYR A 75 -1.16 -12.81 -15.00
CA TYR A 75 -1.03 -11.39 -15.32
C TYR A 75 -0.57 -10.62 -14.08
N LYS A 76 0.50 -9.80 -14.20
CA LYS A 76 0.99 -8.93 -13.13
C LYS A 76 0.46 -7.52 -13.36
N GLY A 77 -0.61 -7.16 -12.66
CA GLY A 77 -1.14 -5.81 -12.60
C GLY A 77 -0.22 -4.83 -11.88
N LYS A 78 -0.42 -3.53 -12.13
CA LYS A 78 0.38 -2.42 -11.55
C LYS A 78 0.41 -2.44 -10.02
N TYR A 79 -0.63 -2.95 -9.37
CA TYR A 79 -0.79 -2.96 -7.92
C TYR A 79 -0.64 -4.36 -7.31
N ASP A 80 -0.32 -5.37 -8.11
CA ASP A 80 -0.16 -6.75 -7.64
C ASP A 80 1.04 -6.90 -6.71
N GLU A 81 2.00 -5.99 -6.78
CA GLU A 81 3.12 -5.92 -5.84
C GLU A 81 2.64 -5.73 -4.39
N TYR A 82 1.53 -5.01 -4.19
CA TYR A 82 0.95 -4.80 -2.86
C TYR A 82 0.28 -6.05 -2.26
N ALA A 83 0.12 -7.13 -3.03
CA ALA A 83 -0.29 -8.43 -2.50
C ALA A 83 0.66 -8.93 -1.40
N GLN A 84 1.89 -8.42 -1.37
CA GLN A 84 2.87 -8.64 -0.31
C GLN A 84 2.32 -8.34 1.11
N ILE A 85 1.44 -7.34 1.24
CA ILE A 85 0.83 -6.92 2.51
C ILE A 85 0.01 -8.08 3.12
N VAL A 86 -0.74 -8.78 2.28
CA VAL A 86 -1.63 -9.89 2.65
C VAL A 86 -0.98 -11.27 2.47
N TRP A 87 0.29 -11.32 2.09
CA TRP A 87 0.95 -12.57 1.74
C TRP A 87 1.04 -13.53 2.94
N LYS A 88 0.42 -14.71 2.81
CA LYS A 88 0.28 -15.68 3.91
C LYS A 88 1.61 -16.11 4.53
N SER A 89 2.68 -16.25 3.74
CA SER A 89 3.99 -16.72 4.23
C SER A 89 4.85 -15.62 4.85
N THR A 90 4.48 -14.35 4.71
CA THR A 90 5.23 -13.23 5.28
C THR A 90 4.99 -13.15 6.78
N ARG A 91 6.07 -12.95 7.54
CA ARG A 91 6.09 -13.03 9.01
C ARG A 91 6.57 -11.74 9.65
N LYS A 92 7.45 -11.02 8.98
CA LYS A 92 8.12 -9.83 9.50
C LYS A 92 7.89 -8.65 8.57
N VAL A 93 7.82 -7.47 9.16
CA VAL A 93 7.63 -6.20 8.47
C VAL A 93 8.54 -5.12 9.06
N GLY A 94 9.03 -4.22 8.22
CA GLY A 94 9.68 -2.98 8.63
C GLY A 94 9.07 -1.78 7.91
N VAL A 95 9.15 -0.61 8.53
CA VAL A 95 8.62 0.65 7.98
C VAL A 95 9.67 1.76 8.10
N GLY A 96 9.89 2.46 7.00
CA GLY A 96 10.67 3.68 6.92
C GLY A 96 9.77 4.83 6.48
N VAL A 97 9.90 5.97 7.13
CA VAL A 97 9.18 7.20 6.77
C VAL A 97 10.19 8.34 6.64
N CYS A 98 10.04 9.16 5.61
CA CYS A 98 10.73 10.44 5.47
C CYS A 98 9.73 11.51 5.03
N VAL A 99 9.82 12.70 5.59
CA VAL A 99 8.99 13.84 5.20
C VAL A 99 9.90 14.89 4.58
N ARG A 100 9.52 15.40 3.40
CA ARG A 100 10.23 16.47 2.71
C ARG A 100 9.25 17.42 2.05
N TYR A 101 9.35 18.70 2.40
CA TYR A 101 8.39 19.73 2.02
C TYR A 101 6.97 19.31 2.39
N THR A 102 6.05 19.31 1.43
CA THR A 102 4.65 18.89 1.58
C THR A 102 4.43 17.39 1.31
N ASN A 103 5.50 16.62 1.12
CA ASN A 103 5.43 15.21 0.77
C ASN A 103 5.90 14.32 1.92
N ILE A 104 5.27 13.16 2.03
CA ILE A 104 5.68 12.05 2.86
C ILE A 104 6.02 10.86 1.96
N TYR A 105 7.14 10.24 2.26
CA TYR A 105 7.69 9.06 1.62
C TYR A 105 7.59 7.93 2.63
N VAL A 106 7.05 6.80 2.20
CA VAL A 106 6.92 5.61 3.04
C VAL A 106 7.49 4.44 2.27
N VAL A 107 8.36 3.66 2.92
CA VAL A 107 8.84 2.37 2.43
C VAL A 107 8.44 1.32 3.44
N ILE A 108 7.83 0.23 2.96
CA ILE A 108 7.50 -0.94 3.77
C ILE A 108 8.34 -2.10 3.26
N THR A 109 9.04 -2.78 4.17
CA THR A 109 9.86 -3.95 3.88
C THR A 109 9.23 -5.21 4.46
N PHE A 110 9.37 -6.34 3.78
CA PHE A 110 8.73 -7.61 4.17
C PHE A 110 9.71 -8.78 4.14
N LEU A 111 9.57 -9.70 5.10
CA LEU A 111 10.32 -10.96 5.13
C LEU A 111 9.44 -12.13 5.64
N PRO A 112 9.49 -13.31 4.99
CA PRO A 112 10.07 -13.57 3.68
C PRO A 112 9.38 -12.77 2.56
N LYS A 113 10.14 -12.50 1.49
CA LYS A 113 9.62 -11.95 0.22
C LYS A 113 8.54 -12.87 -0.33
N GLY A 114 7.40 -12.26 -0.65
CA GLY A 114 6.25 -12.86 -1.30
C GLY A 114 6.22 -12.52 -2.79
N CYS A 115 5.07 -12.72 -3.43
CA CYS A 115 4.84 -12.43 -4.85
C CYS A 115 5.85 -13.10 -5.83
N THR A 116 6.60 -14.10 -5.37
CA THR A 116 7.46 -14.94 -6.21
C THR A 116 6.56 -15.88 -7.02
N LYS A 117 6.60 -15.74 -8.36
CA LYS A 117 5.95 -16.42 -9.52
C LYS A 117 5.10 -17.72 -9.39
N LYS A 118 4.86 -18.29 -8.20
CA LYS A 118 4.35 -19.66 -7.99
C LYS A 118 3.35 -19.83 -6.84
N SER A 119 2.60 -18.80 -6.41
CA SER A 119 1.66 -18.99 -5.29
C SER A 119 0.38 -18.15 -5.34
N SER A 120 -0.54 -18.53 -6.22
CA SER A 120 -1.97 -18.19 -6.08
C SER A 120 -2.60 -18.73 -4.79
N LYS A 121 -1.89 -19.58 -4.04
CA LYS A 121 -2.33 -20.15 -2.74
C LYS A 121 -2.06 -19.23 -1.54
N ASN A 122 -1.24 -18.18 -1.70
CA ASN A 122 -0.81 -17.30 -0.61
C ASN A 122 -1.62 -16.01 -0.48
N VAL A 123 -2.37 -15.65 -1.52
CA VAL A 123 -3.38 -14.59 -1.49
C VAL A 123 -4.71 -15.32 -1.55
N ARG A 124 -5.41 -15.43 -0.41
CA ARG A 124 -6.72 -16.10 -0.41
C ARG A 124 -7.71 -15.25 -1.22
N PRO A 125 -8.50 -15.85 -2.13
CA PRO A 125 -9.54 -15.12 -2.83
C PRO A 125 -10.49 -14.52 -1.80
N ILE A 126 -10.72 -13.23 -1.94
CA ILE A 126 -11.63 -12.49 -1.09
C ILE A 126 -13.03 -12.77 -1.60
N ASN A 127 -13.98 -12.94 -0.68
CA ASN A 127 -15.37 -13.13 -1.06
C ASN A 127 -15.77 -11.98 -2.00
N PRO A 128 -16.28 -12.25 -3.22
CA PRO A 128 -16.73 -11.22 -4.16
C PRO A 128 -17.61 -10.14 -3.52
N SER A 129 -18.45 -10.49 -2.53
CA SER A 129 -19.28 -9.53 -1.79
C SER A 129 -18.47 -8.46 -1.06
N HIS A 130 -17.29 -8.79 -0.53
CA HIS A 130 -16.41 -7.81 0.10
C HIS A 130 -15.75 -6.90 -0.94
N ILE A 131 -15.33 -7.45 -2.09
CA ILE A 131 -14.76 -6.67 -3.19
C ILE A 131 -15.78 -5.66 -3.73
N HIS A 132 -17.02 -6.10 -3.97
CA HIS A 132 -18.12 -5.23 -4.40
C HIS A 132 -18.45 -4.17 -3.34
N MET A 133 -18.49 -4.53 -2.06
CA MET A 133 -18.73 -3.58 -0.97
C MET A 133 -17.63 -2.51 -0.90
N PHE A 134 -16.35 -2.89 -1.01
CA PHE A 134 -15.25 -1.92 -1.03
C PHE A 134 -15.29 -1.00 -2.25
N GLY A 135 -15.55 -1.55 -3.45
CA GLY A 135 -15.72 -0.77 -4.67
C GLY A 135 -16.86 0.23 -4.57
N PHE A 136 -18.02 -0.23 -4.10
CA PHE A 136 -19.21 0.59 -3.89
C PHE A 136 -18.96 1.73 -2.88
N LEU A 137 -18.32 1.44 -1.74
CA LEU A 137 -17.98 2.46 -0.75
C LEU A 137 -17.00 3.52 -1.30
N GLU A 138 -16.06 3.13 -2.17
CA GLU A 138 -15.16 4.07 -2.82
C GLU A 138 -15.93 4.97 -3.81
N GLU A 139 -16.83 4.40 -4.62
CA GLU A 139 -17.68 5.16 -5.55
C GLU A 139 -18.57 6.17 -4.81
N MET A 140 -19.24 5.74 -3.73
CA MET A 140 -20.01 6.65 -2.86
C MET A 140 -19.15 7.79 -2.32
N SER A 141 -17.91 7.50 -1.88
CA SER A 141 -17.00 8.53 -1.36
C SER A 141 -16.61 9.56 -2.42
N LYS A 142 -16.40 9.12 -3.67
CA LYS A 142 -16.10 9.99 -4.82
C LYS A 142 -17.29 10.87 -5.17
N GLU A 143 -18.51 10.33 -5.15
CA GLU A 143 -19.74 11.09 -5.41
C GLU A 143 -20.00 12.14 -4.34
N ILE A 144 -19.85 11.81 -3.06
CA ILE A 144 -20.00 12.76 -1.95
C ILE A 144 -18.98 13.90 -2.08
N LEU A 145 -17.72 13.58 -2.37
CA LEU A 145 -16.69 14.59 -2.56
C LEU A 145 -16.99 15.49 -3.77
N LYS A 146 -17.42 14.91 -4.89
CA LYS A 146 -17.82 15.64 -6.10
C LYS A 146 -18.99 16.58 -5.82
N SER A 147 -20.01 16.11 -5.09
CA SER A 147 -21.16 16.91 -4.68
C SER A 147 -20.75 18.08 -3.78
N LYS A 148 -19.88 17.85 -2.79
CA LYS A 148 -19.36 18.91 -1.92
C LYS A 148 -18.57 19.97 -2.70
N ILE A 149 -17.73 19.56 -3.64
CA ILE A 149 -16.98 20.49 -4.51
C ILE A 149 -17.94 21.29 -5.39
N GLN A 150 -18.94 20.66 -6.00
CA GLN A 150 -19.94 21.36 -6.81
C GLN A 150 -20.75 22.37 -5.98
N ASN A 151 -21.14 22.03 -4.76
CA ASN A 151 -21.86 22.94 -3.87
C ASN A 151 -20.99 24.11 -3.42
N PHE A 152 -19.69 23.88 -3.17
CA PHE A 152 -18.74 24.95 -2.88
C PHE A 152 -18.53 25.89 -4.07
N ILE A 153 -18.41 25.36 -5.29
CA ILE A 153 -18.32 26.17 -6.52
C ILE A 153 -19.61 26.99 -6.72
N LYS A 154 -20.79 26.39 -6.50
CA LYS A 154 -22.06 27.12 -6.54
C LYS A 154 -22.09 28.25 -5.51
N PHE A 155 -21.65 28.00 -4.28
CA PHE A 155 -21.57 29.00 -3.22
C PHE A 155 -20.64 30.17 -3.59
N LEU A 156 -19.50 29.88 -4.21
CA LEU A 156 -18.57 30.92 -4.69
C LEU A 156 -19.13 31.75 -5.84
N ASN A 157 -19.96 31.17 -6.71
CA ASN A 157 -20.61 31.88 -7.81
C ASN A 157 -21.82 32.73 -7.38
N PHE A 158 -22.14 32.79 -6.09
CA PHE A 158 -23.19 33.63 -5.50
C PHE A 158 -22.64 34.93 -4.86
N PHE A 159 -21.32 35.14 -4.89
CA PHE A 159 -20.63 36.39 -4.57
C PHE A 159 -19.98 36.95 -5.84
#